data_AF-A0A1V8TXJ3-F1
#
_entry.id   AF-A0A1V8TXJ3-F1
#
_cell.length_a   1.000
_cell.length_b   1.000
_cell.length_c   1.000
_cell.angle_alpha   90.00
_cell.angle_beta   90.00
_cell.angle_gamma   90.00
#
_symmetry.space_group_name_H-M   'P 1'
#
loop_
_entity.id
_entity.type
_entity.pdbx_description
1 polymer ?
#
loop_
_entity_poly.entity_id
_entity_poly.type
_entity_poly.pdbx_seq_one_letter_code
_entity_poly.pdbx_strand_id
1 'polypeptide(L)'
;MRIPIREQLALLILLSALISLMVISVATWITNHSFVLSQRSERLTLTASLKAAQLSSNLNIMQTSANFVSSRVLIQSALMRYYQGNNTAANWVRAQADMAAAISGGGSLGQSLLLQTQVYPRDPSGPAGPWSLLNVTSADFNNTLELPLKDSEGAQVHLGDRSGLGYPPELYPNLTYLGNSSSNGYQAGYNGRILSADNPDLLLGPWVLMYWAG
;
A
#
# COMPACT_ATOMS: atom_id res chain seq x y z
N MET A 1 50.17 56.70 35.82
CA MET A 1 50.62 55.28 35.89
C MET A 1 51.30 54.92 34.58
N ARG A 2 52.54 54.40 34.61
CA ARG A 2 53.29 53.95 33.43
C ARG A 2 53.34 52.42 33.47
N ILE A 3 52.85 51.77 32.43
CA ILE A 3 52.89 50.31 32.33
C ILE A 3 54.33 49.90 31.99
N PRO A 4 54.98 49.04 32.79
CA PRO A 4 56.32 48.55 32.49
C PRO A 4 56.35 47.78 31.17
N ILE A 5 57.42 47.96 30.40
CA ILE A 5 57.55 47.46 29.01
C ILE A 5 57.43 45.92 28.88
N ARG A 6 57.67 45.19 29.98
CA ARG A 6 57.51 43.74 30.08
C ARG A 6 56.04 43.31 29.95
N GLU A 7 55.12 44.07 30.54
CA GLU A 7 53.67 43.79 30.45
C GLU A 7 53.13 44.12 29.06
N GLN A 8 53.67 45.15 28.41
CA GLN A 8 53.33 45.48 27.02
C GLN A 8 53.76 44.36 26.05
N LEU A 9 54.97 43.84 26.21
CA LEU A 9 55.46 42.72 25.42
C LEU A 9 54.66 41.44 25.67
N ALA A 10 54.34 41.14 26.94
CA ALA A 10 53.53 39.98 27.31
C ALA A 10 52.11 40.06 26.72
N LEU A 11 51.48 41.25 26.75
CA LEU A 11 50.14 41.47 26.22
C LEU A 11 50.10 41.31 24.69
N LEU A 12 51.14 41.76 23.99
CA LEU A 12 51.29 41.55 22.54
C LEU A 12 51.37 40.06 22.20
N ILE A 13 52.19 39.30 22.93
CA ILE A 13 52.35 37.86 22.71
C ILE A 13 51.03 37.12 23.00
N LEU A 14 50.32 37.50 24.07
CA LEU A 14 49.03 36.91 24.44
C LEU A 14 47.97 37.16 23.36
N LEU A 15 47.86 38.39 22.84
CA LEU A 15 46.94 38.71 21.74
C LEU A 15 47.28 37.94 20.46
N SER A 16 48.56 37.85 20.13
CA SER A 16 49.02 37.09 18.96
C SER A 16 48.64 35.61 19.07
N ALA A 17 48.83 35.00 20.24
CA ALA A 17 48.44 33.61 20.50
C ALA A 17 46.91 33.42 20.43
N LEU A 18 46.13 34.34 21.00
CA LEU A 18 44.66 34.30 20.96
C LEU A 18 44.12 34.38 19.54
N ILE A 19 44.67 35.27 18.71
CA ILE A 19 44.27 35.40 17.30
C ILE A 19 44.62 34.12 16.53
N SER A 20 45.81 33.55 16.75
CA SER A 20 46.21 32.28 16.11
C SER A 20 45.26 31.13 16.48
N LEU A 21 44.93 30.99 17.78
CA LEU A 21 43.95 30.01 18.27
C LEU A 21 42.54 30.25 17.70
N MET A 22 42.11 31.51 17.60
CA MET A 22 40.80 31.86 17.05
C MET A 22 40.69 31.43 15.58
N VAL A 23 41.70 31.73 14.75
CA VAL A 23 41.72 31.38 13.33
C VAL A 23 41.67 29.86 13.15
N ILE A 24 42.47 29.11 13.92
CA ILE A 24 42.47 27.64 13.87
C ILE A 24 41.11 27.09 14.31
N SER A 25 40.54 27.61 15.41
CA SER A 25 39.24 27.15 15.91
C SER A 25 38.12 27.36 14.89
N VAL A 26 38.06 28.53 14.25
CA VAL A 26 37.06 28.83 13.21
C VAL A 26 37.25 27.93 11.99
N ALA A 27 38.47 27.76 11.51
CA ALA A 27 38.76 26.86 10.37
C ALA A 27 38.31 25.43 10.67
N THR A 28 38.66 24.92 11.86
CA THR A 28 38.29 23.56 12.30
C THR A 28 36.76 23.40 12.42
N TRP A 29 36.06 24.43 12.93
CA TRP A 29 34.60 24.42 13.04
C TRP A 29 33.93 24.35 11.66
N ILE A 30 34.36 25.17 10.69
CA ILE A 30 33.79 25.17 9.33
C ILE A 30 33.97 23.81 8.66
N THR A 31 35.17 23.22 8.76
CA THR A 31 35.46 21.90 8.17
C THR A 31 34.65 20.79 8.85
N ASN A 32 34.58 20.78 10.18
CA ASN A 32 33.80 19.76 10.89
C ASN A 32 32.30 19.90 10.64
N HIS A 33 31.78 21.12 10.61
CA HIS A 33 30.35 21.36 10.39
C HIS A 33 29.93 20.90 9.00
N SER A 34 30.68 21.29 7.96
CA SER A 34 30.39 20.87 6.58
C SER A 34 30.52 19.36 6.39
N PHE A 35 31.53 18.73 6.99
CA PHE A 35 31.70 17.27 6.97
C PHE A 35 30.56 16.52 7.65
N VAL A 36 30.12 16.97 8.83
CA VAL A 36 29.01 16.32 9.55
C VAL A 36 27.71 16.45 8.77
N LEU A 37 27.45 17.60 8.16
CA LEU A 37 26.28 17.81 7.32
C LEU A 37 26.29 16.90 6.08
N SER A 38 27.41 16.79 5.37
CA SER A 38 27.51 15.93 4.18
C SER A 38 27.36 14.45 4.52
N GLN A 39 27.93 14.00 5.64
CA GLN A 39 27.77 12.62 6.10
C GLN A 39 26.34 12.30 6.50
N ARG A 40 25.63 13.24 7.12
CA ARG A 40 24.21 13.07 7.48
C ARG A 40 23.33 12.98 6.25
N SER A 41 23.55 13.84 5.25
CA SER A 41 22.76 13.83 4.02
C SER A 41 22.99 12.55 3.21
N GLU A 42 24.24 12.07 3.12
CA GLU A 42 24.57 10.83 2.44
C GLU A 42 23.91 9.61 3.10
N ARG A 43 23.99 9.50 4.43
CA ARG A 43 23.33 8.41 5.18
C ARG A 43 21.81 8.46 5.04
N LEU A 44 21.22 9.65 5.09
CA LEU A 44 19.78 9.81 4.89
C LEU A 44 19.37 9.38 3.48
N THR A 45 20.15 9.77 2.47
CA THR A 45 19.91 9.41 1.07
C THR A 45 20.05 7.91 0.87
N LEU A 46 21.09 7.28 1.42
CA LEU A 46 21.27 5.83 1.37
C LEU A 46 20.11 5.10 2.05
N THR A 47 19.71 5.55 3.24
CA THR A 47 18.57 4.96 3.96
C THR A 47 17.27 5.13 3.19
N ALA A 48 17.04 6.32 2.61
CA ALA A 48 15.86 6.59 1.79
C ALA A 48 15.85 5.71 0.53
N SER A 49 16.98 5.56 -0.16
CA SER A 49 17.11 4.70 -1.34
C SER A 49 16.87 3.23 -1.01
N LEU A 50 17.40 2.74 0.12
CA LEU A 50 17.15 1.37 0.56
C LEU A 50 15.67 1.17 0.92
N LYS A 51 15.04 2.13 1.59
CA LYS A 51 13.60 2.08 1.89
C LYS A 51 12.75 2.15 0.62
N ALA A 52 13.11 2.98 -0.34
CA ALA A 52 12.44 3.06 -1.64
C ALA A 52 12.57 1.74 -2.41
N ALA A 53 13.76 1.11 -2.41
CA ALA A 53 13.99 -0.19 -3.04
C ALA A 53 13.14 -1.29 -2.37
N GLN A 54 13.05 -1.29 -1.04
CA GLN A 54 12.18 -2.20 -0.29
C GLN A 54 10.70 -2.01 -0.67
N LEU A 55 10.22 -0.76 -0.71
CA LEU A 55 8.86 -0.45 -1.11
C LEU A 55 8.56 -0.88 -2.55
N SER A 56 9.48 -0.60 -3.48
CA SER A 56 9.36 -1.03 -4.88
C SER A 56 9.30 -2.54 -5.02
N SER A 57 10.11 -3.27 -4.25
CA SER A 57 10.09 -4.74 -4.24
C SER A 57 8.75 -5.27 -3.73
N ASN A 58 8.22 -4.71 -2.63
CA ASN A 58 6.92 -5.11 -2.08
C ASN A 58 5.77 -4.80 -3.05
N LEU A 59 5.76 -3.62 -3.68
CA LEU A 59 4.74 -3.26 -4.68
C LEU A 59 4.80 -4.19 -5.90
N ASN A 60 6.00 -4.56 -6.35
CA ASN A 60 6.16 -5.51 -7.45
C ASN A 60 5.62 -6.90 -7.10
N ILE A 61 5.81 -7.36 -5.87
CA ILE A 61 5.19 -8.60 -5.38
C ILE A 61 3.67 -8.46 -5.39
N MET A 62 3.12 -7.38 -4.84
CA MET A 62 1.65 -7.13 -4.83
C MET A 62 1.06 -7.15 -6.24
N GLN A 63 1.70 -6.46 -7.19
CA GLN A 63 1.24 -6.41 -8.58
C GLN A 63 1.33 -7.78 -9.25
N THR A 64 2.41 -8.52 -9.03
CA THR A 64 2.58 -9.88 -9.56
C THR A 64 1.52 -10.84 -8.98
N SER A 65 1.25 -10.75 -7.68
CA SER A 65 0.23 -11.54 -7.01
C SER A 65 -1.18 -11.20 -7.50
N ALA A 66 -1.51 -9.92 -7.69
CA ALA A 66 -2.79 -9.50 -8.27
C ALA A 66 -2.97 -10.02 -9.70
N ASN A 67 -1.93 -9.94 -10.53
CA ASN A 67 -1.92 -10.49 -11.90
C ASN A 67 -2.06 -12.02 -11.93
N PHE A 68 -1.43 -12.71 -10.99
CA PHE A 68 -1.57 -14.16 -10.86
C PHE A 68 -3.01 -14.56 -10.54
N VAL A 69 -3.69 -13.83 -9.67
CA VAL A 69 -5.09 -14.11 -9.32
C VAL A 69 -6.04 -13.74 -10.46
N SER A 70 -5.84 -12.59 -11.13
CA SER A 70 -6.72 -12.12 -12.20
C SER A 70 -6.65 -12.96 -13.48
N SER A 71 -5.50 -13.59 -13.75
CA SER A 71 -5.27 -14.42 -14.94
C SER A 71 -5.76 -15.87 -14.83
N ARG A 72 -6.42 -16.24 -13.73
CA ARG A 72 -6.88 -17.63 -13.51
C ARG A 72 -7.99 -18.05 -14.49
N VAL A 73 -7.74 -19.15 -15.18
CA VAL A 73 -8.62 -19.70 -16.22
C VAL A 73 -10.01 -20.04 -15.68
N LEU A 74 -10.12 -20.53 -14.45
CA LEU A 74 -11.42 -20.90 -13.87
C LEU A 74 -12.32 -19.67 -13.66
N ILE A 75 -11.76 -18.52 -13.26
CA ILE A 75 -12.50 -17.26 -13.16
C ILE A 75 -12.93 -16.79 -14.54
N GLN A 76 -12.04 -16.79 -15.52
CA GLN A 76 -12.35 -16.39 -16.90
C GLN A 76 -13.46 -17.27 -17.50
N SER A 77 -13.41 -18.58 -17.24
CA SER A 77 -14.43 -19.53 -17.69
C SER A 77 -15.80 -19.28 -17.03
N ALA A 78 -15.82 -18.94 -15.73
CA ALA A 78 -17.04 -18.63 -15.01
C ALA A 78 -17.65 -17.29 -15.47
N LEU A 79 -16.81 -16.27 -15.71
CA LEU A 79 -17.22 -14.98 -16.29
C LEU A 79 -17.81 -15.15 -17.68
N MET A 80 -17.19 -15.95 -18.55
CA MET A 80 -17.71 -16.22 -19.89
C MET A 80 -19.12 -16.85 -19.83
N ARG A 81 -19.35 -17.81 -18.93
CA ARG A 81 -20.67 -18.42 -18.71
C ARG A 81 -21.68 -17.44 -18.11
N TYR A 82 -21.23 -16.55 -17.23
CA TYR A 82 -22.05 -15.48 -16.67
C TYR A 82 -22.58 -14.55 -17.76
N TYR A 83 -21.72 -14.11 -18.69
CA TYR A 83 -22.14 -13.28 -19.84
C TYR A 83 -22.96 -14.04 -20.89
N GLN A 84 -22.94 -15.37 -20.88
CA GLN A 84 -23.86 -16.21 -21.64
C GLN A 84 -25.24 -16.38 -20.95
N GLY A 85 -25.45 -15.74 -19.80
CA GLY A 85 -26.73 -15.75 -19.07
C GLY A 85 -26.78 -16.71 -17.87
N ASN A 86 -25.69 -17.38 -17.53
CA ASN A 86 -25.66 -18.31 -16.38
C ASN A 86 -25.15 -17.64 -15.10
N ASN A 87 -26.07 -17.13 -14.27
CA ASN A 87 -25.74 -16.57 -12.95
C ASN A 87 -26.07 -17.53 -11.77
N THR A 88 -26.04 -18.84 -12.01
CA THR A 88 -26.30 -19.80 -10.92
C THR A 88 -25.09 -19.90 -9.99
N ALA A 89 -25.33 -20.17 -8.70
CA ALA A 89 -24.25 -20.41 -7.73
C ALA A 89 -23.31 -21.55 -8.17
N ALA A 90 -23.83 -22.56 -8.86
CA ALA A 90 -23.07 -23.69 -9.40
C ALA A 90 -21.99 -23.28 -10.41
N ASN A 91 -22.17 -22.16 -11.13
CA ASN A 91 -21.16 -21.64 -12.04
C ASN A 91 -19.88 -21.22 -11.30
N TRP A 92 -20.04 -20.65 -10.11
CA TRP A 92 -18.95 -20.02 -9.35
C TRP A 92 -18.22 -20.98 -8.41
N VAL A 93 -18.81 -22.13 -8.04
CA VAL A 93 -18.23 -23.08 -7.05
C VAL A 93 -16.76 -23.45 -7.36
N ARG A 94 -16.47 -23.80 -8.62
CA ARG A 94 -15.10 -24.19 -9.00
C ARG A 94 -14.13 -23.01 -8.97
N ALA A 95 -14.58 -21.84 -9.44
CA ALA A 95 -13.78 -20.62 -9.41
C ALA A 95 -13.52 -20.16 -7.96
N GLN A 96 -14.51 -20.27 -7.09
CA GLN A 96 -14.39 -19.93 -5.67
C GLN A 96 -13.37 -20.82 -4.95
N ALA A 97 -13.44 -22.14 -5.13
CA ALA A 97 -12.48 -23.07 -4.52
C ALA A 97 -11.05 -22.83 -5.03
N ASP A 98 -10.90 -22.57 -6.33
CA ASP A 98 -9.63 -22.26 -6.96
C ASP A 98 -9.03 -20.95 -6.46
N MET A 99 -9.85 -19.89 -6.35
CA MET A 99 -9.43 -18.61 -5.77
C MET A 99 -9.07 -18.74 -4.29
N ALA A 100 -9.85 -19.48 -3.50
CA ALA A 100 -9.58 -19.68 -2.09
C ALA A 100 -8.22 -20.37 -1.88
N ALA A 101 -7.93 -21.39 -2.70
CA ALA A 101 -6.62 -22.05 -2.70
C ALA A 101 -5.49 -21.11 -3.15
N ALA A 102 -5.75 -20.24 -4.13
CA ALA A 102 -4.78 -19.28 -4.67
C ALA A 102 -4.31 -18.26 -3.63
N ILE A 103 -5.26 -17.73 -2.86
CA ILE A 103 -5.01 -16.68 -1.87
C ILE A 103 -4.57 -17.26 -0.53
N SER A 104 -4.96 -18.50 -0.21
CA SER A 104 -4.44 -19.21 0.96
C SER A 104 -2.94 -19.49 0.80
N GLY A 105 -2.18 -19.46 1.91
CA GLY A 105 -0.72 -19.52 1.90
C GLY A 105 -0.12 -20.76 1.21
N GLY A 106 -0.91 -21.81 0.98
CA GLY A 106 -0.50 -23.01 0.25
C GLY A 106 -0.29 -22.84 -1.26
N GLY A 107 -0.90 -21.83 -1.90
CA GLY A 107 -0.76 -21.56 -3.34
C GLY A 107 0.14 -20.37 -3.70
N SER A 108 0.46 -19.53 -2.71
CA SER A 108 1.18 -18.26 -2.88
C SER A 108 2.55 -18.35 -2.22
N LEU A 109 3.53 -19.01 -2.87
CA LEU A 109 5.00 -18.94 -2.59
C LEU A 109 5.44 -18.68 -1.13
N GLY A 110 4.78 -19.26 -0.12
CA GLY A 110 5.07 -19.01 1.30
C GLY A 110 4.81 -17.57 1.79
N GLN A 111 4.14 -16.72 1.01
CA GLN A 111 3.82 -15.33 1.33
C GLN A 111 2.31 -15.18 1.42
N SER A 112 1.79 -15.18 2.64
CA SER A 112 0.39 -14.89 2.99
C SER A 112 0.07 -13.41 2.79
N LEU A 113 0.26 -12.91 1.56
CA LEU A 113 0.10 -11.50 1.22
C LEU A 113 -1.32 -11.18 0.72
N LEU A 114 -2.02 -12.19 0.20
CA LEU A 114 -3.37 -12.07 -0.35
C LEU A 114 -4.38 -12.57 0.70
N LEU A 115 -5.16 -11.66 1.27
CA LEU A 115 -6.13 -12.03 2.31
C LEU A 115 -7.51 -12.32 1.73
N GLN A 116 -7.95 -11.49 0.78
CA GLN A 116 -9.33 -11.49 0.30
C GLN A 116 -9.39 -10.94 -1.13
N THR A 117 -10.35 -11.43 -1.91
CA THR A 117 -10.57 -11.04 -3.31
C THR A 117 -12.05 -10.84 -3.58
N GLN A 118 -12.32 -9.91 -4.49
CA GLN A 118 -13.67 -9.58 -4.93
C GLN A 118 -13.67 -9.40 -6.45
N VAL A 119 -14.60 -10.07 -7.13
CA VAL A 119 -14.74 -10.00 -8.59
C VAL A 119 -15.94 -9.13 -8.94
N TYR A 120 -15.72 -8.11 -9.75
CA TYR A 120 -16.77 -7.22 -10.22
C TYR A 120 -17.16 -7.56 -11.67
N PRO A 121 -18.43 -7.30 -12.06
CA PRO A 121 -18.84 -7.42 -13.45
C PRO A 121 -18.19 -6.32 -14.30
N ARG A 122 -18.12 -6.55 -15.61
CA ARG A 122 -17.64 -5.59 -16.61
C ARG A 122 -18.65 -4.46 -16.81
N ASP A 123 -19.92 -4.79 -16.75
CA ASP A 123 -21.04 -3.90 -17.03
C ASP A 123 -22.16 -4.10 -16.00
N PRO A 124 -22.94 -3.04 -15.70
CA PRO A 124 -24.02 -3.10 -14.73
C PRO A 124 -25.29 -3.75 -15.31
N SER A 125 -25.32 -4.10 -16.61
CA SER A 125 -26.47 -4.72 -17.27
C SER A 125 -26.58 -6.23 -17.07
N GLY A 126 -25.58 -6.86 -16.45
CA GLY A 126 -25.60 -8.29 -16.16
C GLY A 126 -26.64 -8.68 -15.08
N PRO A 127 -26.93 -9.98 -14.93
CA PRO A 127 -27.91 -10.48 -13.95
C PRO A 127 -27.66 -10.07 -12.49
N ALA A 128 -26.41 -9.79 -12.11
CA ALA A 128 -26.03 -9.33 -10.78
C ALA A 128 -25.96 -7.80 -10.65
N GLY A 129 -26.27 -7.05 -11.71
CA GLY A 129 -26.20 -5.59 -11.71
C GLY A 129 -24.77 -5.07 -11.48
N PRO A 130 -24.60 -3.97 -10.70
CA PRO A 130 -23.29 -3.40 -10.37
C PRO A 130 -22.59 -4.12 -9.18
N TRP A 131 -23.22 -5.14 -8.60
CA TRP A 131 -22.72 -5.80 -7.39
C TRP A 131 -21.64 -6.82 -7.71
N SER A 132 -20.85 -7.20 -6.69
CA SER A 132 -19.83 -8.22 -6.88
C SER A 132 -20.42 -9.59 -7.21
N LEU A 133 -19.73 -10.29 -8.11
CA LEU A 133 -20.09 -11.62 -8.59
C LEU A 133 -19.54 -12.74 -7.71
N LEU A 134 -18.35 -12.53 -7.13
CA LEU A 134 -17.62 -13.53 -6.38
C LEU A 134 -16.77 -12.88 -5.31
N ASN A 135 -17.03 -13.29 -4.07
CA ASN A 135 -16.35 -12.85 -2.86
C ASN A 135 -15.62 -14.05 -2.27
N VAL A 136 -14.29 -13.94 -2.11
CA VAL A 136 -13.48 -15.00 -1.54
C VAL A 136 -12.55 -14.43 -0.48
N THR A 137 -12.50 -15.07 0.67
CA THR A 137 -11.55 -14.77 1.75
C THR A 137 -10.70 -16.00 1.99
N SER A 138 -9.42 -15.79 2.29
CA SER A 138 -8.50 -16.88 2.60
C SER A 138 -9.00 -17.67 3.79
N ALA A 139 -8.88 -19.01 3.72
CA ALA A 139 -9.21 -19.88 4.84
C ALA A 139 -8.39 -19.56 6.10
N ASP A 140 -7.16 -19.06 5.93
CA ASP A 140 -6.25 -18.68 7.02
C ASP A 140 -6.76 -17.46 7.81
N PHE A 141 -7.56 -16.60 7.17
CA PHE A 141 -8.06 -15.34 7.74
C PHE A 141 -9.57 -15.29 7.95
N ASN A 142 -10.28 -16.34 7.58
CA ASN A 142 -11.72 -16.40 7.70
C ASN A 142 -12.11 -16.36 9.19
N ASN A 143 -12.75 -15.26 9.60
CA ASN A 143 -13.19 -15.01 10.97
C ASN A 143 -12.07 -14.90 12.03
N THR A 144 -10.85 -14.52 11.63
CA THR A 144 -9.73 -14.29 12.56
C THR A 144 -9.27 -12.83 12.60
N LEU A 145 -9.42 -12.09 11.50
CA LEU A 145 -9.08 -10.67 11.45
C LEU A 145 -10.30 -9.82 11.77
N GLU A 146 -10.27 -9.18 12.92
CA GLU A 146 -11.30 -8.23 13.35
C GLU A 146 -11.19 -6.89 12.60
N LEU A 147 -12.34 -6.39 12.14
CA LEU A 147 -12.47 -5.08 11.53
C LEU A 147 -12.83 -4.03 12.60
N PRO A 148 -12.50 -2.74 12.40
CA PRO A 148 -12.88 -1.65 13.31
C PRO A 148 -14.36 -1.25 13.14
N LEU A 149 -15.22 -2.24 12.93
CA LEU A 149 -16.63 -2.11 12.60
C LEU A 149 -17.40 -3.12 13.45
N LYS A 150 -18.55 -2.70 13.95
CA LYS A 150 -19.51 -3.58 14.62
C LYS A 150 -20.75 -3.68 13.76
N ASP A 151 -21.41 -4.83 13.81
CA ASP A 151 -22.70 -5.01 13.17
C ASP A 151 -23.81 -4.21 13.90
N SER A 152 -25.02 -4.26 13.36
CA SER A 152 -26.21 -3.61 13.94
C SER A 152 -26.54 -4.12 15.35
N GLU A 153 -26.08 -5.31 15.68
CA GLU A 153 -26.28 -6.03 16.93
C GLU A 153 -25.15 -5.77 17.95
N GLY A 154 -24.11 -5.04 17.54
CA GLY A 154 -22.94 -4.71 18.36
C GLY A 154 -21.86 -5.80 18.44
N ALA A 155 -22.00 -6.88 17.66
CA ALA A 155 -20.98 -7.92 17.54
C ALA A 155 -19.84 -7.47 16.61
N GLN A 156 -18.68 -8.08 16.84
CA GLN A 156 -17.45 -7.75 16.13
C GLN A 156 -17.48 -8.32 14.71
N VAL A 157 -17.27 -7.46 13.71
CA VAL A 157 -17.21 -7.87 12.31
C VAL A 157 -15.80 -8.37 12.00
N HIS A 158 -15.73 -9.48 11.28
CA HIS A 158 -14.45 -10.06 10.83
C HIS A 158 -14.31 -9.97 9.31
N LEU A 159 -13.07 -10.00 8.83
CA LEU A 159 -12.77 -10.05 7.40
C LEU A 159 -13.40 -11.31 6.79
N GLY A 160 -14.17 -11.12 5.72
CA GLY A 160 -14.84 -12.21 5.00
C GLY A 160 -16.19 -12.64 5.57
N ASP A 161 -16.71 -11.94 6.59
CA ASP A 161 -18.04 -12.20 7.12
C ASP A 161 -19.14 -12.09 6.05
N ARG A 162 -20.10 -13.02 6.12
CA ARG A 162 -21.20 -13.20 5.14
C ARG A 162 -22.32 -12.19 5.31
N SER A 163 -22.33 -11.43 6.41
CA SER A 163 -23.26 -10.32 6.64
C SER A 163 -23.12 -9.17 5.63
N GLY A 164 -22.06 -9.17 4.81
CA GLY A 164 -21.74 -8.12 3.84
C GLY A 164 -20.81 -7.04 4.41
N LEU A 165 -20.64 -7.00 5.73
CA LEU A 165 -19.72 -6.07 6.41
C LEU A 165 -18.27 -6.57 6.42
N GLY A 166 -18.02 -7.83 6.05
CA GLY A 166 -16.69 -8.43 5.96
C GLY A 166 -15.85 -7.99 4.76
N TYR A 167 -16.39 -7.09 3.92
CA TYR A 167 -15.74 -6.48 2.76
C TYR A 167 -15.82 -4.96 2.90
N PRO A 168 -14.86 -4.34 3.62
CA PRO A 168 -14.93 -2.91 3.94
C PRO A 168 -14.80 -2.06 2.66
N PRO A 169 -15.63 -1.01 2.51
CA PRO A 169 -15.64 -0.18 1.30
C PRO A 169 -14.32 0.59 1.07
N GLU A 170 -13.50 0.76 2.11
CA GLU A 170 -12.16 1.36 2.03
C GLU A 170 -11.18 0.50 1.23
N LEU A 171 -11.35 -0.83 1.26
CA LEU A 171 -10.54 -1.80 0.51
C LEU A 171 -11.26 -2.34 -0.72
N TYR A 172 -12.60 -2.37 -0.69
CA TYR A 172 -13.45 -2.88 -1.76
C TYR A 172 -14.51 -1.84 -2.12
N PRO A 173 -14.11 -0.74 -2.78
CA PRO A 173 -15.04 0.33 -3.10
C PRO A 173 -16.06 -0.09 -4.15
N ASN A 174 -17.24 0.52 -4.07
CA ASN A 174 -18.25 0.40 -5.11
C ASN A 174 -17.78 1.10 -6.38
N LEU A 175 -17.78 0.37 -7.48
CA LEU A 175 -17.40 0.88 -8.79
C LEU A 175 -18.59 1.59 -9.44
N THR A 176 -18.32 2.75 -10.05
CA THR A 176 -19.28 3.44 -10.91
C THR A 176 -19.07 3.02 -12.35
N TYR A 177 -20.14 2.60 -13.03
CA TYR A 177 -20.06 2.18 -14.42
C TYR A 177 -20.49 3.33 -15.34
N LEU A 178 -19.56 3.78 -16.16
CA LEU A 178 -19.75 4.84 -17.15
C LEU A 178 -19.80 4.18 -18.53
N GLY A 179 -20.90 4.37 -19.27
CA GLY A 179 -21.02 3.78 -20.60
C GLY A 179 -22.47 3.76 -21.09
N ASN A 180 -22.63 3.40 -22.36
CA ASN A 180 -23.94 3.28 -22.99
C ASN A 180 -24.13 1.86 -23.51
N SER A 181 -25.29 1.26 -23.26
CA SER A 181 -25.64 -0.13 -23.62
C SER A 181 -25.46 -0.40 -25.12
N SER A 182 -25.57 0.63 -25.95
CA SER A 182 -25.49 0.60 -27.41
C SER A 182 -24.07 0.50 -27.97
N SER A 183 -23.03 0.72 -27.17
CA SER A 183 -21.63 0.73 -27.64
C SER A 183 -20.75 -0.39 -27.06
N ASN A 184 -21.31 -1.32 -26.26
CA ASN A 184 -20.56 -2.40 -25.57
C ASN A 184 -19.33 -1.92 -24.74
N GLY A 185 -19.28 -0.62 -24.42
CA GLY A 185 -18.13 0.07 -23.86
C GLY A 185 -18.40 0.61 -22.46
N TYR A 186 -18.88 -0.25 -21.55
CA TYR A 186 -18.90 0.12 -20.13
C TYR A 186 -17.48 0.16 -19.59
N GLN A 187 -17.18 1.22 -18.87
CA GLN A 187 -15.92 1.42 -18.16
C GLN A 187 -16.25 1.58 -16.67
N ALA A 188 -15.59 0.79 -15.83
CA ALA A 188 -15.68 0.96 -14.40
C ALA A 188 -14.78 2.12 -13.98
N GLY A 189 -15.23 2.92 -13.02
CA GLY A 189 -14.48 4.04 -12.47
C GLY A 189 -14.67 4.15 -10.97
N TYR A 190 -13.64 4.68 -10.31
CA TYR A 190 -13.65 4.98 -8.89
C TYR A 190 -12.98 6.33 -8.64
N ASN A 191 -13.67 7.22 -7.92
CA ASN A 191 -13.17 8.53 -7.49
C ASN A 191 -12.53 9.36 -8.64
N GLY A 192 -13.20 9.42 -9.79
CA GLY A 192 -12.73 10.16 -10.98
C GLY A 192 -11.67 9.43 -11.83
N ARG A 193 -11.18 8.26 -11.38
CA ARG A 193 -10.26 7.42 -12.15
C ARG A 193 -11.03 6.33 -12.88
N ILE A 194 -10.84 6.25 -14.19
CA ILE A 194 -11.43 5.22 -15.04
C ILE A 194 -10.46 4.03 -15.12
N LEU A 195 -10.99 2.82 -14.93
CA LEU A 195 -10.29 1.56 -15.09
C LEU A 195 -10.43 1.12 -16.56
N SER A 196 -9.31 1.14 -17.28
CA SER A 196 -9.25 0.72 -18.68
C SER A 196 -8.07 -0.23 -18.90
N ALA A 197 -7.95 -0.83 -20.08
CA ALA A 197 -6.80 -1.67 -20.42
C ALA A 197 -5.47 -0.91 -20.33
N ASP A 198 -5.48 0.42 -20.53
CA ASP A 198 -4.29 1.28 -20.43
C ASP A 198 -3.97 1.67 -18.98
N ASN A 199 -4.95 1.62 -18.08
CA ASN A 199 -4.81 1.92 -16.65
C ASN A 199 -5.58 0.88 -15.80
N PRO A 200 -5.12 -0.38 -15.77
CA PRO A 200 -5.86 -1.47 -15.13
C PRO A 200 -5.75 -1.43 -13.60
N ASP A 201 -4.71 -0.78 -13.07
CA ASP A 201 -4.34 -0.89 -11.67
C ASP A 201 -4.91 0.25 -10.83
N LEU A 202 -5.58 -0.12 -9.73
CA LEU A 202 -6.03 0.80 -8.68
C LEU A 202 -5.32 0.45 -7.38
N LEU A 203 -4.40 1.31 -6.96
CA LEU A 203 -3.80 1.22 -5.63
C LEU A 203 -4.64 2.03 -4.65
N LEU A 204 -5.26 1.33 -3.72
CA LEU A 204 -5.88 1.94 -2.55
C LEU A 204 -4.80 2.13 -1.48
N GLY A 205 -4.86 3.26 -0.78
CA GLY A 205 -3.89 3.58 0.27
C GLY A 205 -3.92 2.55 1.41
N PRO A 206 -2.92 2.57 2.30
CA PRO A 206 -2.93 1.69 3.46
C PRO A 206 -4.14 2.01 4.34
N TRP A 207 -4.95 0.99 4.62
CA TRP A 207 -6.02 1.10 5.61
C TRP A 207 -5.50 0.65 6.96
N VAL A 208 -5.41 1.58 7.90
CA VAL A 208 -4.90 1.31 9.25
C VAL A 208 -6.03 0.75 10.09
N LEU A 209 -5.91 -0.52 10.48
CA LEU A 209 -6.75 -1.12 11.51
C LEU A 209 -6.29 -0.53 12.86
N MET A 210 -7.03 0.45 13.39
CA MET A 210 -6.76 0.97 14.73
C MET A 210 -7.17 -0.10 15.75
N TYR A 211 -6.22 -0.95 16.13
CA TYR A 211 -6.34 -1.75 17.35
C TYR A 211 -6.25 -0.79 18.54
N TRP A 212 -7.37 -0.53 19.21
CA TRP A 212 -7.33 0.01 20.56
C TRP A 212 -6.72 -1.06 21.45
N ALA A 213 -5.43 -0.90 21.78
CA ALA A 213 -4.84 -1.61 22.90
C ALA A 213 -5.52 -1.10 24.18
N GLY A 214 -6.38 -1.94 24.76
CA GLY A 214 -6.85 -1.80 26.14
C GLY A 214 -5.78 -2.21 27.13
#